data_AF-A0A1H3IWK3-F1
#
_entry.id   AF-A0A1H3IWK3-F1
#
_cell.length_a   1.000
_cell.length_b   1.000
_cell.length_c   1.000
_cell.angle_alpha   90.00
_cell.angle_beta   90.00
_cell.angle_gamma   90.00
#
_symmetry.space_group_name_H-M   'P 1'
#
loop_
_entity.id
_entity.type
_entity.pdbx_description
1 polymer ?
#
loop_
_entity_poly.entity_id
_entity_poly.type
_entity_poly.pdbx_seq_one_letter_code
_entity_poly.pdbx_strand_id
1 'polypeptide(L)'
;MHQLIRVLVPGTTQDDALARAHSALDKLVGVGIDTASVYDYYGTFEQADSRYKPYVANVISDGSSETVDETTVAPTFPLDSEEGQALLDDALEEQTEEFGDTLSKFQSKVDDLSVEDVMNNVDGVRFHLGQLAECRGPSVYIYNEYGGGLVSPKAVDKYVDRLHNASSGTSGGDGDAAAATKGDEQMSRGWLVPADVHF
;
A
#
# COMPACT_ATOMS: atom_id res chain seq x y z
N MET A 1 6.03 6.30 -16.67
CA MET A 1 6.78 6.40 -15.39
C MET A 1 6.34 5.24 -14.51
N HIS A 2 7.09 4.80 -13.49
CA HIS A 2 6.63 3.70 -12.63
C HIS A 2 6.97 3.92 -11.16
N GLN A 3 6.23 3.26 -10.27
CA GLN A 3 6.33 3.42 -8.83
C GLN A 3 6.02 2.08 -8.14
N LEU A 4 6.75 1.77 -7.08
CA LEU A 4 6.47 0.61 -6.24
C LEU A 4 5.51 1.01 -5.12
N ILE A 5 4.30 0.45 -5.13
CA ILE A 5 3.30 0.67 -4.07
C ILE A 5 3.06 -0.61 -3.26
N ARG A 6 2.50 -0.46 -2.06
CA ARG A 6 2.15 -1.53 -1.15
C ARG A 6 0.64 -1.56 -0.94
N VAL A 7 0.01 -2.69 -1.18
CA VAL A 7 -1.41 -2.91 -0.89
C VAL A 7 -1.52 -3.73 0.38
N LEU A 8 -2.10 -3.13 1.42
CA LEU A 8 -2.31 -3.75 2.72
C LEU A 8 -3.74 -4.31 2.80
N VAL A 9 -3.86 -5.63 2.90
CA VAL A 9 -5.13 -6.35 2.77
C VAL A 9 -5.34 -7.36 3.90
N PRO A 10 -6.58 -7.62 4.33
CA PRO A 10 -6.89 -8.81 5.12
C PRO A 10 -6.82 -10.05 4.22
N GLY A 11 -6.35 -11.18 4.74
CA GLY A 11 -6.39 -12.46 4.03
C GLY A 11 -6.17 -13.67 4.94
N THR A 12 -6.82 -14.79 4.63
CA THR A 12 -6.59 -16.06 5.36
C THR A 12 -5.43 -16.87 4.77
N THR A 13 -5.18 -16.71 3.47
CA THR A 13 -4.10 -17.35 2.72
C THR A 13 -3.36 -16.33 1.84
N GLN A 14 -2.22 -16.74 1.31
CA GLN A 14 -1.46 -15.98 0.32
C GLN A 14 -2.33 -15.62 -0.90
N ASP A 15 -3.05 -16.61 -1.44
CA ASP A 15 -3.89 -16.46 -2.63
C ASP A 15 -5.10 -15.53 -2.38
N ASP A 16 -5.72 -15.61 -1.18
CA ASP A 16 -6.81 -14.71 -0.79
C ASP A 16 -6.33 -13.26 -0.66
N ALA A 17 -5.18 -13.05 -0.01
CA ALA A 17 -4.56 -11.74 0.09
C ALA A 17 -4.24 -11.17 -1.30
N LEU A 18 -3.64 -11.98 -2.18
CA LEU A 18 -3.30 -11.53 -3.52
C LEU A 18 -4.53 -11.21 -4.36
N ALA A 19 -5.58 -12.04 -4.31
CA ALA A 19 -6.84 -11.78 -5.02
C ALA A 19 -7.48 -10.45 -4.58
N ARG A 20 -7.43 -10.14 -3.27
CA ARG A 20 -7.92 -8.85 -2.73
C ARG A 20 -7.05 -7.68 -3.17
N ALA A 21 -5.74 -7.86 -3.19
CA ALA A 21 -4.82 -6.84 -3.69
C ALA A 21 -5.06 -6.56 -5.18
N HIS A 22 -5.25 -7.58 -6.02
CA HIS A 22 -5.67 -7.40 -7.41
C HIS A 22 -6.98 -6.63 -7.53
N SER A 23 -7.98 -6.90 -6.68
CA SER A 23 -9.22 -6.11 -6.68
C SER A 23 -9.01 -4.63 -6.33
N ALA A 24 -8.06 -4.32 -5.43
CA ALA A 24 -7.69 -2.94 -5.11
C ALA A 24 -6.92 -2.27 -6.27
N LEU A 25 -5.98 -3.00 -6.89
CA LEU A 25 -5.18 -2.55 -8.02
C LEU A 25 -6.03 -2.30 -9.27
N ASP A 26 -6.99 -3.19 -9.56
CA ASP A 26 -7.99 -3.04 -10.62
C ASP A 26 -8.72 -1.70 -10.51
N LYS A 27 -9.14 -1.31 -9.31
CA LYS A 27 -9.78 0.00 -9.07
C LYS A 27 -8.82 1.17 -9.30
N LEU A 28 -7.53 0.99 -9.03
CA LEU A 28 -6.50 2.00 -9.27
C LEU A 28 -6.21 2.18 -10.76
N VAL A 29 -6.43 1.17 -11.59
CA VAL A 29 -6.30 1.25 -13.07
C VAL A 29 -7.64 1.40 -13.79
N GLY A 30 -8.69 1.86 -13.07
CA GLY A 30 -9.98 2.19 -13.68
C GLY A 30 -10.83 0.99 -14.12
N VAL A 31 -10.53 -0.21 -13.63
CA VAL A 31 -11.40 -1.37 -13.81
C VAL A 31 -12.54 -1.29 -12.79
N GLY A 32 -13.77 -1.14 -13.28
CA GLY A 32 -14.98 -1.06 -12.46
C GLY A 32 -15.94 0.05 -12.88
N ILE A 33 -17.07 0.15 -12.17
CA ILE A 33 -18.04 1.25 -12.34
C ILE A 33 -17.60 2.38 -11.42
N ASP A 34 -17.53 3.61 -11.94
CA ASP A 34 -17.19 4.85 -11.20
C ASP A 34 -15.75 4.99 -10.68
N THR A 35 -14.78 4.24 -11.23
CA THR A 35 -13.35 4.40 -10.90
C THR A 35 -12.63 5.21 -11.96
N ALA A 36 -12.31 6.47 -11.66
CA ALA A 36 -11.31 7.20 -12.44
C ALA A 36 -9.95 6.50 -12.29
N SER A 37 -9.29 6.24 -13.42
CA SER A 37 -7.95 5.63 -13.44
C SER A 37 -6.95 6.55 -12.77
N VAL A 38 -6.14 5.99 -11.88
CA VAL A 38 -5.00 6.64 -11.22
C VAL A 38 -3.71 6.27 -11.93
N TYR A 39 -3.60 5.01 -12.34
CA TYR A 39 -2.49 4.44 -13.08
C TYR A 39 -2.99 3.84 -14.41
N ASP A 40 -2.11 3.64 -15.38
CA ASP A 40 -2.43 3.03 -16.67
C ASP A 40 -2.53 1.50 -16.58
N TYR A 41 -1.59 0.87 -15.85
CA TYR A 41 -1.56 -0.56 -15.59
C TYR A 41 -0.70 -0.87 -14.36
N TYR A 42 -0.76 -2.12 -13.88
CA TYR A 42 0.06 -2.61 -12.77
C TYR A 42 0.65 -3.99 -13.07
N GLY A 43 1.78 -4.31 -12.43
CA GLY A 43 2.41 -5.62 -12.39
C GLY A 43 2.61 -6.08 -10.94
N THR A 44 2.28 -7.34 -10.66
CA THR A 44 2.56 -7.99 -9.38
C THR A 44 3.74 -8.96 -9.51
N PHE A 45 4.33 -9.36 -8.39
CA PHE A 45 5.59 -10.13 -8.40
C PHE A 45 5.42 -11.62 -8.73
N GLU A 46 4.18 -12.06 -8.94
CA GLU A 46 3.89 -13.32 -9.64
C GLU A 46 4.39 -13.31 -11.09
N GLN A 47 4.53 -12.12 -11.67
CA GLN A 47 5.00 -11.93 -13.03
C GLN A 47 6.54 -11.93 -13.05
N ALA A 48 7.13 -12.71 -13.96
CA ALA A 48 8.57 -12.91 -14.04
C ALA A 48 9.37 -11.62 -14.33
N ASP A 49 8.72 -10.61 -14.92
CA ASP A 49 9.37 -9.40 -15.44
C ASP A 49 9.32 -8.20 -14.46
N SER A 50 8.96 -8.41 -13.19
CA SER A 50 8.92 -7.32 -12.19
C SER A 50 10.31 -6.70 -11.99
N ARG A 51 10.44 -5.41 -12.35
CA ARG A 51 11.70 -4.65 -12.24
C ARG A 51 12.07 -4.25 -10.81
N TYR A 52 11.10 -4.32 -9.89
CA TYR A 52 11.29 -3.97 -8.48
C TYR A 52 11.49 -5.17 -7.57
N LYS A 53 11.42 -6.39 -8.11
CA LYS A 53 11.75 -7.60 -7.37
C LYS A 53 13.14 -7.55 -6.71
N PRO A 54 14.21 -7.03 -7.37
CA PRO A 54 15.51 -6.84 -6.74
C PRO A 54 15.48 -5.78 -5.63
N TYR A 55 14.70 -4.71 -5.79
CA TYR A 55 14.56 -3.68 -4.76
C TYR A 55 13.90 -4.26 -3.50
N VAL A 56 12.79 -4.98 -3.67
CA VAL A 56 12.11 -5.65 -2.55
C VAL A 56 13.00 -6.71 -1.91
N ALA A 57 13.76 -7.48 -2.69
CA ALA A 57 14.77 -8.40 -2.16
C ALA A 57 15.78 -7.68 -1.26
N ASN A 58 16.23 -6.49 -1.65
CA ASN A 58 17.14 -5.68 -0.84
C ASN A 58 16.49 -5.19 0.46
N VAL A 59 15.25 -4.66 0.39
CA VAL A 59 14.50 -4.19 1.57
C VAL A 59 14.35 -5.31 2.61
N ILE A 60 13.95 -6.51 2.17
CA ILE A 60 13.74 -7.65 3.09
C ILE A 60 15.06 -8.30 3.56
N SER A 61 16.16 -8.11 2.83
CA SER A 61 17.46 -8.65 3.23
C SER A 61 18.11 -7.87 4.39
N ASP A 62 17.62 -6.67 4.70
CA ASP A 62 18.15 -5.75 5.74
C ASP A 62 19.68 -5.57 5.68
N GLY A 63 20.25 -5.63 4.47
CA GLY A 63 21.71 -5.55 4.26
C GLY A 63 22.50 -6.75 4.81
N SER A 64 21.84 -7.85 5.18
CA SER A 64 22.51 -9.12 5.49
C SER A 64 23.23 -9.65 4.24
N SER A 65 24.42 -10.23 4.42
CA SER A 65 25.25 -10.72 3.31
C SER A 65 24.68 -11.96 2.62
N GLU A 66 23.55 -12.51 3.08
CA GLU A 66 22.82 -13.55 2.37
C GLU A 66 21.99 -12.90 1.27
N THR A 67 22.49 -13.00 0.03
CA THR A 67 21.77 -12.54 -1.15
C THR A 67 20.46 -13.31 -1.26
N VAL A 68 19.34 -12.65 -0.99
CA VAL A 68 18.00 -13.19 -1.30
C VAL A 68 17.92 -13.38 -2.80
N ASP A 69 17.65 -14.61 -3.24
CA ASP A 69 17.43 -14.89 -4.65
C ASP A 69 16.16 -14.16 -5.10
N GLU A 70 16.32 -13.15 -5.97
CA GLU A 70 15.23 -12.36 -6.51
C GLU A 70 14.15 -13.22 -7.17
N THR A 71 14.48 -14.42 -7.67
CA THR A 71 13.49 -15.34 -8.26
C THR A 71 12.58 -15.98 -7.22
N THR A 72 13.00 -16.00 -5.95
CA THR A 72 12.30 -16.61 -4.81
C THR A 72 11.48 -15.64 -3.98
N VAL A 73 11.58 -14.33 -4.24
CA VAL A 73 10.80 -13.31 -3.53
C VAL A 73 9.31 -13.59 -3.69
N ALA A 74 8.63 -13.77 -2.55
CA ALA A 74 7.20 -14.06 -2.50
C ALA A 74 6.37 -12.87 -3.04
N PRO A 75 5.19 -13.14 -3.64
CA PRO A 75 4.32 -12.07 -4.14
C PRO A 75 3.55 -11.35 -3.04
N THR A 76 3.47 -11.91 -1.83
CA THR A 76 2.80 -11.31 -0.68
C THR A 76 3.53 -11.66 0.61
N PHE A 77 3.45 -10.79 1.61
CA PHE A 77 4.16 -10.94 2.87
C PHE A 77 3.16 -10.79 4.03
N PRO A 78 3.08 -11.75 4.95
CA PRO A 78 2.29 -11.58 6.16
C PRO A 78 2.73 -10.33 6.93
N LEU A 79 1.79 -9.51 7.40
CA LEU A 79 2.14 -8.31 8.14
C LEU A 79 2.86 -8.62 9.47
N ASP A 80 2.59 -9.79 10.06
CA ASP A 80 3.24 -10.27 11.27
C ASP A 80 4.65 -10.87 11.06
N SER A 81 5.15 -10.86 9.82
CA SER A 81 6.53 -11.27 9.48
C SER A 81 7.51 -10.09 9.49
N GLU A 82 8.79 -10.38 9.68
CA GLU A 82 9.86 -9.38 9.61
C GLU A 82 9.92 -8.72 8.22
N GLU A 83 9.79 -9.51 7.16
CA GLU A 83 9.78 -9.03 5.78
C GLU A 83 8.57 -8.14 5.48
N GLY A 84 7.40 -8.50 6.02
CA GLY A 84 6.19 -7.69 5.91
C GLY A 84 6.31 -6.34 6.60
N GLN A 85 6.88 -6.31 7.81
CA GLN A 85 7.14 -5.06 8.54
C GLN A 85 8.17 -4.18 7.81
N ALA A 86 9.29 -4.76 7.37
CA ALA A 86 10.32 -4.03 6.63
C ALA A 86 9.75 -3.35 5.37
N LEU A 87 8.87 -4.04 4.62
CA LEU A 87 8.23 -3.45 3.44
C LEU A 87 7.21 -2.36 3.77
N LEU A 88 6.57 -2.42 4.94
CA LEU A 88 5.67 -1.37 5.39
C LEU A 88 6.44 -0.13 5.83
N ASP A 89 7.53 -0.33 6.57
CA ASP A 89 8.41 0.74 7.05
C ASP A 89 9.06 1.47 5.88
N ASP A 90 9.60 0.74 4.89
CA ASP A 90 10.14 1.31 3.65
C ASP A 90 9.10 2.16 2.91
N ALA A 91 7.87 1.67 2.75
CA ALA A 91 6.81 2.42 2.09
C ALA A 91 6.37 3.67 2.87
N LEU A 92 6.43 3.61 4.21
CA LEU A 92 6.16 4.76 5.08
C LEU A 92 7.25 5.81 4.99
N GLU A 93 8.51 5.40 4.90
CA GLU A 93 9.66 6.27 4.67
C GLU A 93 9.52 6.98 3.32
N GLU A 94 9.33 6.24 2.22
CA GLU A 94 9.12 6.80 0.87
C GLU A 94 7.97 7.82 0.83
N GLN A 95 6.83 7.47 1.44
CA GLN A 95 5.67 8.37 1.48
C GLN A 95 5.94 9.63 2.32
N THR A 96 6.70 9.51 3.41
CA THR A 96 7.03 10.64 4.30
C THR A 96 8.03 11.57 3.63
N GLU A 97 9.03 11.03 2.94
CA GLU A 97 9.99 11.80 2.16
C GLU A 97 9.31 12.56 1.02
N GLU A 98 8.48 11.88 0.20
CA GLU A 98 7.75 12.53 -0.90
C GLU A 98 6.81 13.64 -0.39
N PHE A 99 6.14 13.41 0.75
CA PHE A 99 5.33 14.44 1.38
C PHE A 99 6.17 15.63 1.85
N GLY A 100 7.31 15.39 2.49
CA GLY A 100 8.23 16.42 2.96
C GLY A 100 8.81 17.28 1.83
N ASP A 101 9.21 16.63 0.74
CA ASP A 101 9.69 17.27 -0.47
C ASP A 101 8.62 18.12 -1.14
N THR A 102 7.41 17.59 -1.26
CA THR A 102 6.26 18.31 -1.82
C THR A 102 5.88 19.49 -0.95
N LEU A 103 5.85 19.33 0.38
CA LEU A 103 5.56 20.41 1.32
C LEU A 103 6.61 21.53 1.21
N SER A 104 7.88 21.18 1.11
CA SER A 104 8.97 22.14 0.94
C SER A 104 8.86 22.91 -0.39
N LYS A 105 8.51 22.22 -1.49
CA LYS A 105 8.23 22.84 -2.80
C LYS A 105 7.02 23.77 -2.76
N PHE A 106 6.00 23.45 -1.97
CA PHE A 106 4.84 24.31 -1.77
C PHE A 106 5.18 25.55 -0.94
N GLN A 107 5.82 25.36 0.22
CA GLN A 107 6.21 26.43 1.13
C GLN A 107 7.16 27.44 0.48
N SER A 108 8.15 26.96 -0.27
CA SER A 108 9.10 27.84 -0.99
C SER A 108 8.47 28.73 -2.06
N LYS A 109 7.21 28.46 -2.44
CA LYS A 109 6.47 29.26 -3.41
C LYS A 109 5.44 30.14 -2.75
N VAL A 110 4.65 29.60 -1.83
CA VAL A 110 3.41 30.24 -1.36
C VAL A 110 3.65 31.56 -0.62
N ASP A 111 4.79 31.72 0.06
CA ASP A 111 5.08 32.91 0.87
C ASP A 111 5.19 34.21 0.06
N ASP A 112 5.58 34.10 -1.22
CA ASP A 112 5.77 35.25 -2.12
C ASP A 112 4.56 35.51 -3.04
N LEU A 113 3.52 34.67 -2.99
CA LEU A 113 2.39 34.73 -3.90
C LEU A 113 1.20 35.48 -3.31
N SER A 114 0.61 36.36 -4.12
CA SER A 114 -0.68 36.94 -3.82
C SER A 114 -1.82 35.94 -4.05
N VAL A 115 -3.02 36.28 -3.57
CA VAL A 115 -4.24 35.49 -3.86
C VAL A 115 -4.47 35.35 -5.37
N GLU A 116 -4.23 36.42 -6.14
CA GLU A 116 -4.38 36.40 -7.60
C GLU A 116 -3.37 35.47 -8.26
N ASP A 117 -2.12 35.45 -7.78
CA ASP A 117 -1.08 34.55 -8.28
C ASP A 117 -1.44 33.08 -8.02
N VAL A 118 -1.93 32.77 -6.82
CA VAL A 118 -2.43 31.42 -6.49
C VAL A 118 -3.62 31.05 -7.38
N MET A 119 -4.59 31.95 -7.59
CA MET A 119 -5.74 31.71 -8.48
C MET A 119 -5.30 31.38 -9.91
N ASN A 120 -4.32 32.12 -10.43
CA ASN A 120 -3.74 31.94 -11.76
C ASN A 120 -2.72 30.78 -11.83
N ASN A 121 -2.53 30.04 -10.74
CA ASN A 121 -1.59 28.93 -10.65
C ASN A 121 -0.14 29.30 -11.04
N VAL A 122 0.30 30.51 -10.65
CA VAL A 122 1.68 30.93 -10.81
C VAL A 122 2.61 29.91 -10.13
N ASP A 123 3.71 29.60 -10.80
CA ASP A 123 4.71 28.60 -10.39
C ASP A 123 4.16 27.20 -10.07
N GLY A 124 2.94 26.89 -10.55
CA GLY A 124 2.29 25.61 -10.30
C GLY A 124 1.88 25.38 -8.84
N VAL A 125 1.68 26.44 -8.04
CA VAL A 125 1.38 26.30 -6.60
C VAL A 125 0.15 25.43 -6.32
N ARG A 126 -0.89 25.49 -7.17
CA ARG A 126 -2.09 24.64 -7.02
C ARG A 126 -1.83 23.18 -7.36
N PHE A 127 -0.83 22.89 -8.20
CA PHE A 127 -0.40 21.52 -8.46
C PHE A 127 0.25 20.92 -7.21
N HIS A 128 1.20 21.61 -6.58
CA HIS A 128 1.84 21.15 -5.33
C HIS A 128 0.83 21.01 -4.18
N LEU A 129 -0.10 21.97 -4.06
CA LEU A 129 -1.21 21.85 -3.10
C LEU A 129 -2.10 20.64 -3.39
N GLY A 130 -2.37 20.35 -4.67
CA GLY A 130 -3.10 19.17 -5.10
C GLY A 130 -2.40 17.87 -4.70
N GLN A 131 -1.08 17.78 -4.90
CA GLN A 131 -0.28 16.63 -4.49
C GLN A 131 -0.29 16.40 -2.98
N LEU A 132 -0.22 17.46 -2.17
CA LEU A 132 -0.35 17.36 -0.70
C LEU A 132 -1.72 16.86 -0.23
N ALA A 133 -2.76 17.08 -1.03
CA ALA A 133 -4.13 16.69 -0.73
C ALA A 133 -4.54 15.38 -1.41
N GLU A 134 -3.62 14.73 -2.13
CA GLU A 134 -3.91 13.55 -2.93
C GLU A 134 -4.19 12.33 -2.05
N CYS A 135 -5.34 11.70 -2.28
CA CYS A 135 -5.74 10.48 -1.55
C CYS A 135 -5.50 9.20 -2.36
N ARG A 136 -5.16 9.34 -3.65
CA ARG A 136 -4.83 8.28 -4.60
C ARG A 136 -3.99 8.93 -5.71
N GLY A 137 -2.82 8.38 -6.00
CA GLY A 137 -1.91 8.90 -7.04
C GLY A 137 -0.44 8.84 -6.64
N PRO A 138 0.44 9.54 -7.38
CA PRO A 138 1.88 9.41 -7.24
C PRO A 138 2.42 9.72 -5.83
N SER A 139 1.75 10.57 -5.05
CA SER A 139 2.20 10.88 -3.69
C SER A 139 1.83 9.82 -2.63
N VAL A 140 1.14 8.75 -3.04
CA VAL A 140 0.62 7.71 -2.15
C VAL A 140 1.28 6.37 -2.45
N TYR A 141 1.94 5.80 -1.44
CA TYR A 141 2.71 4.57 -1.57
C TYR A 141 2.00 3.37 -0.93
N ILE A 142 1.01 3.61 -0.06
CA ILE A 142 0.31 2.56 0.68
C ILE A 142 -1.19 2.65 0.42
N TYR A 143 -1.81 1.54 0.03
CA TYR A 143 -3.23 1.44 -0.28
C TYR A 143 -3.91 0.34 0.55
N ASN A 144 -5.20 0.52 0.85
CA ASN A 144 -6.02 -0.52 1.48
C ASN A 144 -6.68 -1.45 0.46
N GLU A 145 -7.47 -2.42 0.93
CA GLU A 145 -8.18 -3.42 0.12
C GLU A 145 -9.26 -2.84 -0.80
N TYR A 146 -9.59 -1.56 -0.66
CA TYR A 146 -10.53 -0.85 -1.51
C TYR A 146 -9.86 0.09 -2.51
N GLY A 147 -8.52 0.14 -2.57
CA GLY A 147 -7.77 1.08 -3.42
C GLY A 147 -7.80 2.53 -2.92
N GLY A 148 -8.10 2.73 -1.63
CA GLY A 148 -7.98 4.02 -0.96
C GLY A 148 -6.60 4.18 -0.33
N GLY A 149 -5.97 5.33 -0.57
CA GLY A 149 -4.64 5.64 -0.02
C GLY A 149 -4.65 5.77 1.51
N LEU A 150 -3.61 5.24 2.14
CA LEU A 150 -3.31 5.41 3.56
C LEU A 150 -2.27 6.52 3.71
N VAL A 151 -2.73 7.76 3.52
CA VAL A 151 -1.89 8.97 3.31
C VAL A 151 -1.12 9.50 4.53
N SER A 152 -1.10 8.77 5.66
CA SER A 152 -0.33 9.19 6.84
C SER A 152 0.03 7.98 7.71
N PRO A 153 1.12 8.04 8.49
CA PRO A 153 1.47 6.97 9.44
C PRO A 153 0.30 6.59 10.35
N LYS A 154 -0.41 7.58 10.88
CA LYS A 154 -1.61 7.36 11.70
C LYS A 154 -2.75 6.65 10.96
N ALA A 155 -2.91 6.90 9.66
CA ALA A 155 -3.93 6.21 8.86
C ALA A 155 -3.54 4.74 8.63
N VAL A 156 -2.25 4.47 8.44
CA VAL A 156 -1.69 3.11 8.38
C VAL A 156 -1.90 2.39 9.71
N ASP A 157 -1.46 2.96 10.84
CA ASP A 157 -1.62 2.38 12.18
C ASP A 157 -3.07 1.99 12.47
N LYS A 158 -4.00 2.93 12.23
CA LYS A 158 -5.43 2.70 12.46
C LYS A 158 -5.99 1.57 11.60
N TYR A 159 -5.46 1.39 10.39
CA TYR A 159 -5.90 0.33 9.49
C TYR A 159 -5.25 -1.01 9.88
N VAL A 160 -3.97 -1.03 10.25
CA VAL A 160 -3.30 -2.22 10.84
C VAL A 160 -4.04 -2.71 12.09
N ASP A 161 -4.39 -1.81 13.01
CA ASP A 161 -5.18 -2.13 14.21
C ASP A 161 -6.53 -2.76 13.85
N ARG A 162 -7.18 -2.27 12.77
CA ARG A 162 -8.44 -2.83 12.30
C ARG A 162 -8.24 -4.26 11.79
N LEU A 163 -7.16 -4.53 11.06
CA LEU A 163 -6.86 -5.86 10.57
C LEU A 163 -6.68 -6.83 11.73
N HIS A 164 -5.90 -6.48 12.76
CA HIS A 164 -5.71 -7.31 13.96
C HIS A 164 -7.01 -7.54 14.76
N ASN A 165 -7.87 -6.52 14.86
CA ASN A 165 -9.14 -6.63 15.57
C ASN A 165 -10.17 -7.47 14.79
N ALA A 166 -10.13 -7.43 13.44
CA ALA A 166 -10.96 -8.31 12.61
C ALA A 166 -10.51 -9.77 12.73
N SER A 167 -9.22 -10.04 12.94
CA SER A 167 -8.66 -11.37 13.18
C SER A 167 -9.10 -12.02 14.50
N SER A 168 -9.42 -11.21 15.52
CA SER A 168 -9.69 -11.67 16.89
C SER A 168 -11.19 -11.83 17.20
N GLY A 169 -12.07 -11.49 16.27
CA GLY A 169 -13.52 -11.41 16.46
C GLY A 169 -14.33 -12.64 16.00
N THR A 170 -14.08 -13.84 16.53
CA THR A 170 -15.03 -14.97 16.52
C THR A 170 -14.93 -15.80 17.81
N SER A 171 -15.43 -15.27 18.92
CA SER A 171 -15.92 -16.11 20.04
C SER A 171 -16.98 -15.37 20.84
N GLY A 172 -18.24 -15.62 20.49
CA GLY A 172 -19.40 -14.97 21.12
C GLY A 172 -20.69 -15.59 20.62
N GLY A 173 -20.89 -16.87 20.89
CA GLY A 173 -22.13 -17.60 20.62
C GLY A 173 -22.31 -18.71 21.64
N ASP A 174 -23.23 -18.51 22.58
CA ASP A 174 -23.66 -19.49 23.58
C ASP A 174 -24.28 -20.73 22.93
N GLY A 175 -23.86 -21.91 23.41
CA GLY A 175 -24.63 -23.17 23.41
C GLY A 175 -24.74 -23.94 22.09
N ASP A 176 -24.02 -25.06 21.95
CA ASP A 176 -24.49 -26.41 22.30
C ASP A 176 -23.51 -27.46 21.72
N ALA A 177 -23.40 -28.60 22.39
CA ALA A 177 -22.38 -29.62 22.13
C ALA A 177 -22.64 -30.40 20.83
N ALA A 178 -21.70 -30.37 19.89
CA ALA A 178 -21.48 -31.46 18.94
C ALA A 178 -20.03 -31.44 18.42
N ALA A 179 -19.36 -32.59 18.54
CA ALA A 179 -18.00 -32.80 18.07
C ALA A 179 -17.90 -32.56 16.56
N ALA A 180 -17.23 -31.47 16.18
CA ALA A 180 -16.68 -31.27 14.85
C ALA A 180 -15.17 -31.17 14.99
N THR A 181 -14.47 -32.01 14.23
CA THR A 181 -13.03 -31.95 13.96
C THR A 181 -12.58 -30.51 13.78
N LYS A 182 -11.63 -30.04 14.61
CA LYS A 182 -10.89 -28.79 14.40
C LYS A 182 -10.15 -28.90 13.06
N GLY A 183 -10.79 -28.48 11.98
CA GLY A 183 -10.06 -27.90 10.86
C GLY A 183 -9.50 -26.58 11.35
N ASP A 184 -8.25 -26.27 11.04
CA ASP A 184 -7.64 -24.99 11.32
C ASP A 184 -8.56 -23.87 10.80
N GLU A 185 -9.27 -23.18 11.71
CA GLU A 185 -9.87 -21.89 11.39
C GLU A 185 -8.70 -20.94 11.11
N GLN A 186 -8.33 -20.83 9.83
CA GLN A 186 -7.34 -19.84 9.38
C GLN A 186 -7.91 -18.45 9.67
N MET A 187 -7.49 -17.88 10.80
CA MET A 187 -7.83 -16.51 11.17
C MET A 187 -7.30 -15.57 10.09
N SER A 188 -8.18 -14.71 9.58
CA SER A 188 -7.79 -13.65 8.65
C SER A 188 -6.71 -12.79 9.31
N ARG A 189 -5.58 -12.53 8.64
CA ARG A 189 -4.51 -11.63 9.12
C ARG A 189 -4.22 -10.53 8.09
N GLY A 190 -3.40 -9.55 8.45
CA GLY A 190 -2.91 -8.55 7.50
C GLY A 190 -1.83 -9.12 6.58
N TRP A 191 -1.84 -8.71 5.32
CA TRP A 191 -0.82 -9.04 4.32
C TRP A 191 -0.44 -7.80 3.53
N LEU A 192 0.84 -7.67 3.22
CA LEU A 192 1.38 -6.70 2.28
C LEU A 192 1.58 -7.33 0.92
N VAL A 193 1.13 -6.63 -0.12
CA VAL A 193 1.33 -7.02 -1.52
C VAL A 193 2.04 -5.87 -2.24
N PRO A 194 3.33 -6.02 -2.59
CA PRO A 194 4.01 -5.04 -3.43
C PRO A 194 3.49 -5.12 -4.88
N ALA A 195 3.35 -3.96 -5.52
CA ALA A 195 2.94 -3.84 -6.91
C ALA A 195 3.70 -2.71 -7.61
N ASP A 196 4.16 -2.99 -8.83
CA ASP A 196 4.70 -1.99 -9.75
C ASP A 196 3.54 -1.33 -10.51
N VAL A 197 3.35 -0.02 -10.35
CA VAL A 197 2.29 0.73 -11.03
C VAL A 197 2.87 1.73 -12.02
N HIS A 198 2.16 1.95 -13.12
CA HIS A 198 2.65 2.76 -14.24
C HIS A 198 1.74 3.95 -14.57
N PHE A 199 2.35 5.07 -14.96
CA PHE A 199 1.71 6.29 -15.48
C PHE A 199 2.15 6.61 -16.91
#